data_AF-A0A348PCH8-F1
#
_entry.id   AF-A0A348PCH8-F1
#
_cell.length_a   1.000
_cell.length_b   1.000
_cell.length_c   1.000
_cell.angle_alpha   90.00
_cell.angle_beta   90.00
_cell.angle_gamma   90.00
#
_symmetry.space_group_name_H-M   'P 1'
#
loop_
_entity.id
_entity.type
_entity.pdbx_description
1 polymer ?
#
loop_
_entity_poly.entity_id
_entity_poly.type
_entity_poly.pdbx_seq_one_letter_code
_entity_poly.pdbx_strand_id
1 'polypeptide(L)' 'ECRGTGYRGRVGIYELLTATEATRELVMARASSGRIVESALRSGDLALLRVDAMEKVRAGLTTLDEALQTTRA' A
#
# COMPACT_ATOMS: atom_id res chain seq x y z
N GLU A 1 20.49 4.94 -19.33
CA GLU A 1 20.17 6.28 -19.85
C GLU A 1 18.72 6.63 -19.51
N CYS A 2 18.41 7.87 -19.09
CA CYS A 2 17.08 8.33 -18.63
C CYS A 2 16.38 9.30 -19.60
N ARG A 3 16.94 9.55 -20.80
CA ARG A 3 16.39 10.46 -21.82
C ARG A 3 16.02 11.87 -21.30
N GLY A 4 16.71 12.36 -20.27
CA GLY A 4 16.48 13.68 -19.68
C GLY A 4 15.27 13.80 -18.74
N THR A 5 14.58 12.71 -18.38
CA THR A 5 13.38 12.77 -17.51
C THR A 5 13.71 12.77 -16.02
N GLY A 6 14.94 12.38 -15.64
CA GLY A 6 15.30 12.11 -14.24
C GLY A 6 14.87 10.73 -13.73
N TYR A 7 14.18 9.93 -14.54
CA TYR A 7 13.67 8.61 -14.16
C TYR A 7 14.07 7.52 -15.17
N ARG A 8 14.25 6.28 -14.71
CA ARG A 8 14.48 5.13 -15.59
C ARG A 8 13.86 3.88 -14.99
N GLY A 9 13.01 3.21 -15.77
CA GLY A 9 12.27 2.04 -15.30
C GLY A 9 11.05 2.44 -14.48
N ARG A 10 10.43 1.46 -13.83
CA ARG A 10 9.27 1.63 -12.94
C ARG A 10 9.44 0.69 -11.75
N VAL A 11 8.92 1.10 -10.61
CA VAL A 11 8.85 0.26 -9.40
C VAL A 11 7.40 0.14 -8.97
N GLY A 12 6.95 -1.08 -8.67
CA GLY A 12 5.59 -1.32 -8.21
C GLY A 12 5.45 -0.95 -6.73
N ILE A 13 4.33 -0.33 -6.37
CA ILE A 13 3.89 -0.18 -4.99
C ILE A 13 2.67 -1.07 -4.74
N TYR A 14 2.57 -1.64 -3.54
CA TYR A 14 1.57 -2.67 -3.26
C TYR A 14 0.76 -2.37 -2.00
N GLU A 15 -0.52 -2.70 -2.06
CA GLU A 15 -1.38 -2.84 -0.90
C GLU A 15 -1.75 -4.32 -0.78
N LEU A 16 -1.53 -4.89 0.41
CA LEU A 16 -1.70 -6.32 0.62
C LEU A 16 -2.45 -6.58 1.92
N LEU A 17 -3.64 -7.16 1.79
CA LEU A 17 -4.45 -7.66 2.90
C LEU A 17 -4.26 -9.17 3.02
N THR A 18 -3.75 -9.63 4.16
CA THR A 18 -3.62 -11.05 4.45
C THR A 18 -4.98 -11.60 4.88
N ALA A 19 -5.45 -12.65 4.21
CA ALA A 19 -6.75 -13.27 4.49
C ALA A 19 -6.68 -14.19 5.73
N THR A 20 -6.55 -13.57 6.90
CA THR A 20 -6.58 -14.23 8.21
C THR A 20 -7.99 -14.69 8.59
N GLU A 21 -8.10 -15.55 9.60
CA GLU A 21 -9.40 -16.03 10.08
C GLU A 21 -10.30 -14.87 10.53
N ALA A 22 -9.74 -13.90 11.27
CA ALA A 22 -10.47 -12.69 11.68
C ALA A 22 -11.02 -11.90 10.48
N THR A 23 -10.22 -11.77 9.41
CA THR A 23 -10.68 -11.11 8.17
C THR A 23 -11.80 -11.90 7.50
N ARG A 24 -11.69 -13.23 7.47
CA ARG A 24 -12.71 -14.12 6.89
C ARG A 24 -14.01 -14.05 7.66
N GLU A 25 -13.98 -14.08 8.98
CA GLU A 25 -15.16 -13.92 9.84
C GLU A 25 -15.88 -12.59 9.57
N LEU A 26 -15.13 -11.49 9.46
CA LEU A 26 -15.71 -10.18 9.12
C LEU A 26 -16.35 -10.16 7.73
N VAL A 27 -15.73 -10.81 6.75
CA VAL A 27 -16.29 -10.95 5.39
C VAL A 27 -17.57 -11.80 5.42
N MET A 28 -17.58 -12.93 6.14
CA MET A 28 -18.78 -13.77 6.31
C MET A 28 -19.90 -13.04 7.02
N ALA A 29 -19.57 -12.18 7.99
CA ALA A 29 -20.51 -11.29 8.67
C ALA A 29 -20.98 -10.10 7.82
N ARG A 30 -20.50 -9.96 6.57
CA ARG A 30 -20.78 -8.81 5.68
C ARG A 30 -20.45 -7.47 6.33
N ALA A 31 -19.37 -7.43 7.13
CA ALA A 31 -18.91 -6.19 7.74
C ALA A 31 -18.56 -5.15 6.65
N SER A 32 -18.75 -3.87 6.97
CA SER A 32 -18.29 -2.77 6.10
C SER A 32 -16.79 -2.87 5.84
N SER A 33 -16.35 -2.44 4.65
CA SER A 33 -14.92 -2.35 4.30
C SER A 33 -14.10 -1.59 5.34
N GLY A 34 -14.64 -0.49 5.89
CA GLY A 34 -13.97 0.28 6.94
C GLY A 34 -13.66 -0.55 8.20
N ARG A 35 -14.58 -1.41 8.63
CA ARG A 35 -14.36 -2.33 9.76
C ARG A 35 -13.31 -3.40 9.46
N ILE A 36 -13.30 -3.92 8.23
CA ILE A 36 -12.30 -4.90 7.79
C ILE A 36 -10.91 -4.25 7.80
N VAL A 37 -10.78 -3.07 7.21
CA VAL A 37 -9.53 -2.29 7.17
C VAL A 37 -9.06 -1.94 8.58
N GLU A 38 -9.95 -1.43 9.43
CA GLU A 38 -9.60 -1.08 10.81
C GLU A 38 -9.08 -2.29 11.59
N SER A 39 -9.74 -3.45 11.45
CA SER A 39 -9.29 -4.69 12.08
C SER A 39 -7.92 -5.12 11.56
N ALA A 40 -7.73 -5.13 10.25
CA ALA A 40 -6.49 -5.58 9.61
C ALA A 40 -5.30 -4.63 9.87
N LEU A 41 -5.55 -3.32 10.02
CA LEU A 41 -4.52 -2.36 10.43
C LEU A 41 -4.07 -2.60 11.87
N ARG A 42 -5.02 -2.88 12.78
CA ARG A 42 -4.68 -3.15 14.19
C ARG A 42 -3.90 -4.44 14.38
N SER A 43 -4.19 -5.49 13.59
CA SER A 43 -3.47 -6.76 13.65
C SER A 43 -2.15 -6.76 12.88
N GLY A 44 -1.93 -5.78 11.99
CA GLY A 44 -0.78 -5.75 11.08
C GLY A 44 -0.94 -6.64 9.85
N ASP A 45 -2.16 -7.13 9.59
CA ASP A 45 -2.46 -8.00 8.43
C ASP A 45 -2.65 -7.20 7.13
N LEU A 46 -2.77 -5.87 7.22
CA LEU A 46 -2.86 -4.96 6.07
C LEU A 46 -1.60 -4.10 5.95
N ALA A 47 -0.86 -4.31 4.86
CA ALA A 47 0.19 -3.40 4.41
C ALA A 47 -0.41 -2.36 3.45
N LEU A 48 -0.34 -1.08 3.82
CA LEU A 48 -0.93 0.03 3.05
C LEU A 48 -0.07 0.45 1.86
N LEU A 49 -0.72 0.81 0.75
CA LEU A 49 -0.04 1.33 -0.46
C LEU A 49 0.90 2.50 -0.16
N ARG A 50 0.45 3.43 0.69
CA ARG A 50 1.21 4.63 1.06
C ARG A 50 2.41 4.32 1.94
N VAL A 51 2.34 3.29 2.77
CA VAL A 51 3.47 2.87 3.60
C VAL A 51 4.57 2.30 2.71
N ASP A 52 4.23 1.36 1.83
CA ASP A 52 5.17 0.77 0.88
C ASP A 52 5.80 1.82 -0.06
N ALA A 53 5.03 2.80 -0.53
CA ALA A 53 5.56 3.92 -1.30
C ALA A 53 6.61 4.74 -0.52
N MET A 54 6.35 5.06 0.76
CA MET A 54 7.30 5.79 1.61
C MET A 54 8.56 4.98 1.92
N GLU A 55 8.44 3.66 2.08
CA GLU A 55 9.60 2.79 2.26
C GLU A 55 10.50 2.79 1.01
N LYS A 56 9.91 2.79 -0.18
CA LYS A 56 10.66 2.89 -1.44
C LYS A 56 11.29 4.27 -1.65
N VAL A 57 10.67 5.35 -1.17
CA VAL A 57 11.31 6.68 -1.11
C VAL A 57 12.52 6.63 -0.18
N ARG A 58 12.38 6.07 1.03
CA ARG A 58 13.49 5.93 2.00
C ARG A 58 14.63 5.07 1.46
N ALA A 59 14.32 4.06 0.64
CA ALA A 59 15.31 3.21 -0.03
C ALA A 59 15.91 3.83 -1.30
N GLY A 60 15.48 5.03 -1.72
CA GLY A 60 15.98 5.71 -2.93
C GLY A 60 15.52 5.09 -4.25
N LEU A 61 14.43 4.31 -4.23
CA LEU A 61 13.89 3.61 -5.42
C LEU A 61 12.88 4.46 -6.20
N THR A 62 12.25 5.45 -5.56
CA THR A 62 11.35 6.42 -6.18
C THR A 62 11.48 7.77 -5.48
N THR A 63 10.84 8.81 -6.01
CA THR A 63 10.83 10.15 -5.43
C THR A 63 9.61 10.36 -4.53
N LEU A 64 9.72 11.31 -3.60
CA LEU A 64 8.59 11.71 -2.76
C LEU A 64 7.42 12.21 -3.60
N ASP A 65 7.70 12.93 -4.69
CA ASP A 65 6.70 13.46 -5.60
C ASP A 65 5.89 12.34 -6.29
N GLU A 66 6.57 11.37 -6.90
CA GLU A 66 5.93 10.17 -7.50
C GLU A 66 5.10 9.39 -6.47
N ALA A 67 5.65 9.20 -5.26
CA ALA A 67 4.96 8.47 -4.20
C ALA A 67 3.69 9.20 -3.73
N LEU A 68 3.74 10.51 -3.56
CA LEU A 68 2.57 11.32 -3.18
C LEU A 68 1.56 11.44 -4.31
N GLN A 69 2.00 11.52 -5.57
CA GLN A 69 1.08 11.61 -6.71
C GLN A 69 0.33 10.28 -6.91
N THR A 70 1.03 9.15 -6.79
CA THR A 70 0.47 7.82 -7.06
C THR A 70 -0.42 7.29 -5.94
N THR A 71 -0.23 7.77 -4.70
CA THR A 71 -0.99 7.30 -3.52
C THR A 71 -2.10 8.24 -3.07
N ARG A 72 -2.45 9.25 -3.88
CA ARG A 72 -3.62 10.11 -3.62
C ARG A 72 -4.91 9.28 -3.75
N ALA A 73 -5.66 9.19 -2.66
CA ALA A 73 -7.03 8.71 -2.60
C ALA A 73 -8.01 9.88 -2.66
#